data_AF-A0A4V1BRX3-F1
#
_entry.id   AF-A0A4V1BRX3-F1
#
_cell.length_a   1.000
_cell.length_b   1.000
_cell.length_c   1.000
_cell.angle_alpha   90.00
_cell.angle_beta   90.00
_cell.angle_gamma   90.00
#
_symmetry.space_group_name_H-M   'P 1'
#
loop_
_entity.id
_entity.type
_entity.pdbx_description
1 polymer ?
#
loop_
_entity_poly.entity_id
_entity_poly.type
_entity_poly.pdbx_seq_one_letter_code
_entity_poly.pdbx_strand_id
1 'polypeptide(L)'
;MKEKFKKAISIFKQMMDMPSVSIDLQLDKTGSNDPFFKQITEEFYSNAMSRHNKYFLVRQLQYGVALFAAPEADKDYFMSIESSARRNYRKAVRFNYETRPINFNEHLDDIWDIRKSAKVRQGKMPTDFISQRPHERTIHNSNNEYHDYCYYGVFDENQKLVAYAGFLIAGQLCMLEHIYGHADVQKLGVVPQLIIDAYQDITERHPQVNFYAYGSFFGASDNLKRFKKKMGFKPYRVDWQLN
;
A
#
# COMPACT_ATOMS: atom_id res chain seq x y z
N MET A 1 0.84 -24.79 24.24
CA MET A 1 1.67 -23.76 24.93
C MET A 1 3.08 -23.66 24.35
N LYS A 2 3.82 -24.78 24.21
CA LYS A 2 5.17 -24.82 23.60
C LYS A 2 5.27 -24.24 22.17
N GLU A 3 4.29 -24.48 21.30
CA GLU A 3 4.27 -23.91 19.94
C GLU A 3 4.11 -22.39 19.90
N LYS A 4 3.21 -21.83 20.71
CA LYS A 4 3.01 -20.37 20.80
C LYS A 4 4.29 -19.67 21.29
N PHE A 5 4.98 -20.29 22.24
CA PHE A 5 6.25 -19.80 22.76
C PHE A 5 7.38 -19.86 21.72
N LYS A 6 7.52 -20.99 21.01
CA LYS A 6 8.48 -21.11 19.88
C LYS A 6 8.20 -20.09 18.78
N LYS A 7 6.94 -19.86 18.43
CA LYS A 7 6.53 -18.85 17.44
C LYS A 7 6.86 -17.44 17.90
N ALA A 8 6.65 -17.12 19.18
CA ALA A 8 7.00 -15.82 19.75
C ALA A 8 8.52 -15.58 19.72
N ILE A 9 9.34 -16.57 20.12
CA ILE A 9 10.81 -16.48 20.05
C ILE A 9 11.27 -16.30 18.60
N SER A 10 10.70 -17.03 17.64
CA SER A 10 11.04 -16.90 16.22
C SER A 10 10.72 -15.51 15.67
N ILE A 11 9.57 -14.93 16.04
CA ILE A 11 9.21 -13.55 15.66
C ILE A 11 10.17 -12.56 16.30
N PHE A 12 10.49 -12.73 17.57
CA PHE A 12 11.43 -11.86 18.28
C PHE A 12 12.82 -11.88 17.65
N LYS A 13 13.33 -13.06 17.29
CA LYS A 13 14.61 -13.19 16.57
C LYS A 13 14.56 -12.48 15.21
N GLN A 14 13.49 -12.68 14.44
CA GLN A 14 13.29 -11.97 13.17
C GLN A 14 13.22 -10.45 13.33
N MET A 15 12.70 -9.95 14.46
CA MET A 15 12.67 -8.51 14.75
C MET A 15 14.05 -7.95 15.06
N MET A 16 14.92 -8.73 15.70
CA MET A 16 16.29 -8.33 16.03
C MET A 16 17.22 -8.31 14.81
N ASP A 17 17.07 -9.28 13.91
CA ASP A 17 17.90 -9.43 12.71
C ASP A 17 17.38 -8.58 11.52
N MET A 18 16.37 -7.73 11.75
CA MET A 18 15.67 -6.99 10.70
C MET A 18 16.50 -5.78 10.23
N PRO A 19 16.59 -5.52 8.90
CA PRO A 19 17.19 -4.30 8.41
C PRO A 19 16.44 -3.08 8.94
N SER A 20 17.19 -2.02 9.25
CA SER A 20 16.66 -0.77 9.79
C SER A 20 16.78 0.34 8.75
N VAL A 21 15.76 1.17 8.65
CA VAL A 21 15.74 2.38 7.81
C VAL A 21 15.17 3.54 8.60
N SER A 22 15.59 4.76 8.26
CA SER A 22 14.95 5.99 8.71
C SER A 22 14.15 6.56 7.54
N ILE A 23 12.90 6.93 7.80
CA ILE A 23 11.99 7.49 6.80
C ILE A 23 11.55 8.87 7.28
N ASP A 24 11.89 9.87 6.49
CA ASP A 24 11.47 11.24 6.73
C ASP A 24 10.16 11.54 6.00
N LEU A 25 9.15 11.94 6.78
CA LEU A 25 7.84 12.34 6.27
C LEU A 25 7.84 13.79 5.76
N GLN A 26 8.90 14.57 6.02
CA GLN A 26 9.11 15.92 5.48
C GLN A 26 7.92 16.86 5.73
N LEU A 27 7.44 16.88 6.97
CA LEU A 27 6.27 17.65 7.39
C LEU A 27 6.45 19.15 7.09
N ASP A 28 7.68 19.66 7.13
CA ASP A 28 8.00 21.05 6.76
C ASP A 28 7.54 21.42 5.33
N LYS A 29 7.49 20.44 4.42
CA LYS A 29 7.04 20.62 3.02
C LYS A 29 5.53 20.71 2.85
N THR A 30 4.75 20.54 3.92
CA THR A 30 3.28 20.67 3.85
C THR A 30 2.81 22.12 3.80
N GLY A 31 3.66 23.10 4.16
CA GLY A 31 3.25 24.50 4.33
C GLY A 31 2.69 25.20 3.09
N SER A 32 3.04 24.73 1.88
CA SER A 32 2.51 25.24 0.62
C SER A 32 1.36 24.41 0.03
N ASN A 33 0.90 23.38 0.75
CA ASN A 33 -0.10 22.43 0.26
C ASN A 33 -1.46 22.61 0.97
N ASP A 34 -2.46 21.83 0.56
CA ASP A 34 -3.73 21.74 1.29
C ASP A 34 -3.46 21.34 2.76
N PRO A 35 -4.02 22.03 3.78
CA PRO A 35 -3.87 21.70 5.19
C PRO A 35 -4.17 20.24 5.54
N PHE A 36 -5.02 19.57 4.74
CA PHE A 36 -5.28 18.14 4.84
C PHE A 36 -4.00 17.30 4.83
N PHE A 37 -3.01 17.65 4.02
CA PHE A 37 -1.78 16.87 3.92
C PHE A 37 -0.92 16.96 5.17
N LYS A 38 -0.91 18.12 5.84
CA LYS A 38 -0.30 18.24 7.15
C LYS A 38 -1.02 17.34 8.16
N GLN A 39 -2.35 17.44 8.20
CA GLN A 39 -3.18 16.66 9.12
C GLN A 39 -2.96 15.15 8.94
N ILE A 40 -3.07 14.64 7.71
CA ILE A 40 -2.96 13.19 7.46
C ILE A 40 -1.54 12.67 7.71
N THR A 41 -0.49 13.47 7.46
CA THR A 41 0.89 13.10 7.81
C THR A 41 1.09 13.01 9.32
N GLU A 42 0.55 13.97 10.09
CA GLU A 42 0.58 13.94 11.56
C GLU A 42 -0.22 12.77 12.13
N GLU A 43 -1.41 12.50 11.58
CA GLU A 43 -2.24 11.34 11.94
C GLU A 43 -1.53 10.02 11.64
N PHE A 44 -0.91 9.90 10.46
CA PHE A 44 -0.11 8.75 10.08
C PHE A 44 1.04 8.54 11.07
N TYR A 45 1.82 9.58 11.38
CA TYR A 45 2.93 9.51 12.31
C TYR A 45 2.47 9.09 13.71
N SER A 46 1.40 9.73 14.21
CA SER A 46 0.81 9.41 15.50
C SER A 46 0.38 7.93 15.57
N ASN A 47 -0.27 7.44 14.50
CA ASN A 47 -0.64 6.02 14.42
C ASN A 47 0.59 5.12 14.38
N ALA A 48 1.58 5.42 13.54
CA ALA A 48 2.80 4.65 13.40
C ALA A 48 3.55 4.50 14.73
N MET A 49 3.51 5.55 15.54
CA MET A 49 4.18 5.68 16.82
C MET A 49 3.36 5.18 18.02
N SER A 50 2.07 4.94 17.83
CA SER A 50 1.17 4.40 18.86
C SER A 50 1.57 2.98 19.28
N ARG A 51 1.19 2.56 20.50
CA ARG A 51 1.53 1.21 21.02
C ARG A 51 0.77 0.13 20.26
N HIS A 52 1.45 -0.96 19.90
CA HIS A 52 0.82 -2.07 19.19
C HIS A 52 -0.15 -2.85 20.10
N ASN A 53 -1.40 -2.99 19.68
CA ASN A 53 -2.50 -3.61 20.44
C ASN A 53 -2.21 -5.01 21.01
N LYS A 54 -1.35 -5.81 20.34
CA LYS A 54 -0.97 -7.15 20.81
C LYS A 54 0.44 -7.24 21.42
N TYR A 55 1.27 -6.22 21.21
CA TYR A 55 2.69 -6.24 21.57
C TYR A 55 3.05 -4.88 22.16
N PHE A 56 2.64 -4.66 23.41
CA PHE A 56 2.60 -3.33 24.03
C PHE A 56 3.97 -2.60 24.13
N LEU A 57 5.08 -3.35 24.04
CA LEU A 57 6.44 -2.81 24.07
C LEU A 57 6.95 -2.31 22.70
N VAL A 58 6.17 -2.47 21.63
CA VAL A 58 6.54 -2.01 20.28
C VAL A 58 5.48 -1.09 19.71
N ARG A 59 5.92 -0.15 18.85
CA ARG A 59 5.02 0.77 18.15
C ARG A 59 4.34 0.08 16.95
N GLN A 60 3.19 0.60 16.51
CA GLN A 60 2.32 -0.06 15.53
C GLN A 60 2.97 -0.26 14.17
N LEU A 61 3.74 0.73 13.68
CA LEU A 61 4.46 0.65 12.40
C LEU A 61 5.98 0.82 12.58
N GLN A 62 6.55 0.33 13.68
CA GLN A 62 8.00 0.36 13.86
C GLN A 62 8.69 -0.94 13.43
N TYR A 63 8.05 -2.10 13.65
CA TYR A 63 8.67 -3.39 13.36
C TYR A 63 7.88 -4.18 12.32
N GLY A 64 8.61 -4.76 11.37
CA GLY A 64 8.04 -5.55 10.30
C GLY A 64 7.16 -4.72 9.37
N VAL A 65 7.51 -3.46 9.12
CA VAL A 65 6.87 -2.68 8.05
C VAL A 65 7.27 -3.31 6.73
N ALA A 66 6.30 -3.65 5.89
CA ALA A 66 6.55 -4.26 4.60
C ALA A 66 6.97 -3.17 3.61
N LEU A 67 8.27 -3.04 3.35
CA LEU A 67 8.84 -2.03 2.48
C LEU A 67 9.55 -2.64 1.28
N PHE A 68 9.41 -1.97 0.15
CA PHE A 68 10.43 -1.93 -0.89
C PHE A 68 11.19 -0.62 -0.68
N ALA A 69 12.46 -0.73 -0.28
CA ALA A 69 13.37 0.39 -0.23
C ALA A 69 14.06 0.46 -1.59
N ALA A 70 13.81 1.52 -2.35
CA ALA A 70 14.49 1.76 -3.61
C ALA A 70 15.95 2.09 -3.30
N PRO A 71 16.93 1.21 -3.58
CA PRO A 71 18.32 1.59 -3.42
C PRO A 71 18.60 2.70 -4.42
N GLU A 72 19.33 3.74 -4.01
CA GLU A 72 19.63 4.96 -4.79
C GLU A 72 20.19 4.69 -6.21
N ALA A 73 20.62 3.45 -6.50
CA ALA A 73 21.28 3.05 -7.75
C ALA A 73 20.52 2.06 -8.66
N ASP A 74 19.34 1.53 -8.29
CA ASP A 74 18.59 0.57 -9.13
C ASP A 74 17.07 0.82 -9.06
N LYS A 75 16.59 1.73 -9.90
CA LYS A 75 15.20 2.25 -9.88
C LYS A 75 14.15 1.35 -10.50
N ASP A 76 14.52 0.19 -11.06
CA ASP A 76 13.54 -0.68 -11.71
C ASP A 76 12.85 -1.63 -10.72
N TYR A 77 11.80 -1.12 -10.06
CA TYR A 77 10.94 -1.92 -9.19
C TYR A 77 10.42 -3.18 -9.89
N PHE A 78 10.06 -3.11 -11.18
CA PHE A 78 9.57 -4.25 -11.94
C PHE A 78 10.61 -5.37 -12.08
N MET A 79 11.89 -5.02 -12.16
CA MET A 79 12.98 -6.00 -12.17
C MET A 79 13.30 -6.56 -10.79
N SER A 80 13.03 -5.80 -9.72
CA SER A 80 13.27 -6.23 -8.33
C SER A 80 12.29 -7.29 -7.79
N ILE A 81 11.07 -7.37 -8.35
CA ILE A 81 10.03 -8.31 -7.88
C ILE A 81 10.26 -9.75 -8.37
N GLU A 82 9.50 -10.71 -7.87
CA GLU A 82 9.62 -12.09 -8.33
C GLU A 82 9.14 -12.28 -9.79
N SER A 83 9.72 -13.25 -10.50
CA SER A 83 9.30 -13.59 -11.87
C SER A 83 7.81 -13.97 -11.97
N SER A 84 7.26 -14.53 -10.90
CA SER A 84 5.84 -14.86 -10.79
C SER A 84 4.95 -13.61 -10.74
N ALA A 85 5.45 -12.47 -10.25
CA ALA A 85 4.73 -11.20 -10.21
C ALA A 85 4.77 -10.55 -11.60
N ARG A 86 5.95 -10.50 -12.21
CA ARG A 86 6.11 -10.06 -13.61
C ARG A 86 5.24 -10.85 -14.58
N ARG A 87 5.06 -12.16 -14.35
CA ARG A 87 4.16 -12.99 -15.16
C ARG A 87 2.69 -12.57 -15.01
N ASN A 88 2.25 -12.26 -13.79
CA ASN A 88 0.89 -11.77 -13.56
C ASN A 88 0.68 -10.40 -14.22
N TYR A 89 1.65 -9.50 -14.10
CA TYR A 89 1.66 -8.22 -14.80
C TYR A 89 1.48 -8.39 -16.31
N ARG A 90 2.37 -9.15 -16.95
CA ARG A 90 2.30 -9.41 -18.40
C ARG A 90 1.03 -10.13 -18.84
N LYS A 91 0.40 -10.88 -17.93
CA LYS A 91 -0.90 -11.50 -18.20
C LYS A 91 -1.97 -10.42 -18.29
N ALA A 92 -2.03 -9.50 -17.33
CA ALA A 92 -3.02 -8.43 -17.32
C ALA A 92 -2.85 -7.51 -18.55
N VAL A 93 -1.62 -7.12 -18.89
CA VAL A 93 -1.32 -6.36 -20.12
C VAL A 93 -1.81 -7.08 -21.39
N ARG A 94 -1.65 -8.41 -21.49
CA ARG A 94 -2.13 -9.20 -22.63
C ARG A 94 -3.66 -9.21 -22.76
N PHE A 95 -4.37 -9.04 -21.65
CA PHE A 95 -5.82 -8.91 -21.61
C PHE A 95 -6.28 -7.45 -21.74
N ASN A 96 -5.40 -6.55 -22.18
CA ASN A 96 -5.67 -5.12 -22.41
C ASN A 96 -6.18 -4.39 -21.16
N TYR A 97 -5.75 -4.83 -19.97
CA TYR A 97 -5.99 -4.06 -18.76
C TYR A 97 -5.04 -2.85 -18.72
N GLU A 98 -5.57 -1.70 -18.31
CA GLU A 98 -4.83 -0.44 -18.25
C GLU A 98 -4.92 0.15 -16.83
N THR A 99 -3.79 0.60 -16.29
CA THR A 99 -3.75 1.33 -15.01
C THR A 99 -3.67 2.82 -15.27
N ARG A 100 -4.48 3.62 -14.57
CA ARG A 100 -4.41 5.09 -14.62
C ARG A 100 -4.84 5.74 -13.30
N PRO A 101 -4.43 7.00 -13.04
CA PRO A 101 -5.00 7.79 -11.95
C PRO A 101 -6.52 7.93 -12.11
N ILE A 102 -7.25 7.97 -10.99
CA ILE A 102 -8.70 8.13 -10.98
C ILE A 102 -9.14 9.17 -9.97
N ASN A 103 -10.28 9.82 -10.26
CA ASN A 103 -11.05 10.52 -9.24
C ASN A 103 -11.97 9.50 -8.55
N PHE A 104 -11.78 9.26 -7.25
CA PHE A 104 -12.56 8.26 -6.51
C PHE A 104 -14.08 8.45 -6.65
N ASN A 105 -14.56 9.69 -6.65
CA ASN A 105 -15.99 10.00 -6.67
C ASN A 105 -16.64 9.72 -8.03
N GLU A 106 -15.87 9.66 -9.12
CA GLU A 106 -16.37 9.36 -10.46
C GLU A 106 -16.60 7.85 -10.69
N HIS A 107 -16.14 7.00 -9.77
CA HIS A 107 -16.18 5.54 -9.91
C HIS A 107 -16.87 4.80 -8.76
N LEU A 108 -17.73 5.47 -8.00
CA LEU A 108 -18.35 4.89 -6.80
C LEU A 108 -19.12 3.59 -7.07
N ASP A 109 -19.77 3.47 -8.24
CA ASP A 109 -20.55 2.28 -8.60
C ASP A 109 -19.66 1.08 -8.93
N ASP A 110 -18.60 1.28 -9.71
CA ASP A 110 -17.61 0.24 -9.99
C ASP A 110 -16.83 -0.16 -8.73
N ILE A 111 -16.46 0.81 -7.89
CA ILE A 111 -15.86 0.56 -6.58
C ILE A 111 -16.80 -0.30 -5.73
N TRP A 112 -18.10 0.00 -5.74
CA TRP A 112 -19.08 -0.80 -5.01
C TRP A 112 -19.16 -2.22 -5.56
N ASP A 113 -19.14 -2.39 -6.87
CA ASP A 113 -19.12 -3.71 -7.53
C ASP A 113 -17.90 -4.53 -7.11
N ILE A 114 -16.71 -3.91 -7.13
CA ILE A 114 -15.47 -4.51 -6.61
C ILE A 114 -15.63 -4.90 -5.14
N ARG A 115 -16.21 -4.06 -4.28
CA ARG A 115 -16.40 -4.40 -2.85
C ARG A 115 -17.33 -5.60 -2.67
N LYS A 116 -18.40 -5.68 -3.47
CA LYS A 116 -19.39 -6.78 -3.44
C LYS A 116 -18.86 -8.09 -3.98
N SER A 117 -17.88 -8.07 -4.88
CA SER A 117 -17.39 -9.25 -5.59
C SER A 117 -16.79 -10.35 -4.68
N ALA A 118 -16.37 -10.02 -3.45
CA ALA A 118 -15.75 -10.97 -2.52
C ALA A 118 -16.15 -10.71 -1.06
N LYS A 119 -16.83 -11.70 -0.44
CA LYS A 119 -17.22 -11.64 0.98
C LYS A 119 -16.06 -11.79 1.95
N VAL A 120 -14.98 -12.44 1.51
CA VAL A 120 -13.77 -12.69 2.30
C VAL A 120 -12.56 -12.26 1.49
N ARG A 121 -11.75 -11.36 2.05
CA ARG A 121 -10.49 -10.90 1.44
C ARG A 121 -9.34 -11.22 2.39
N GLN A 122 -8.92 -10.27 3.21
CA GLN A 122 -7.92 -10.48 4.28
C GLN A 122 -8.60 -10.82 5.63
N GLY A 123 -9.66 -11.63 5.55
CA GLY A 123 -10.61 -11.84 6.64
C GLY A 123 -12.04 -11.47 6.23
N LYS A 124 -12.97 -11.61 7.17
CA LYS A 124 -14.37 -11.17 7.00
C LYS A 124 -14.39 -9.64 6.93
N MET A 125 -14.89 -9.08 5.83
CA MET A 125 -15.06 -7.64 5.72
C MET A 125 -16.23 -7.17 6.60
N PRO A 126 -16.22 -5.93 7.11
CA PRO A 126 -17.39 -5.33 7.75
C PRO A 126 -18.60 -5.42 6.83
N THR A 127 -19.78 -5.68 7.39
CA THR A 127 -21.01 -5.84 6.60
C THR A 127 -21.26 -4.61 5.75
N ASP A 128 -21.20 -3.43 6.37
CA ASP A 128 -21.43 -2.14 5.72
C ASP A 128 -20.46 -1.87 4.56
N PHE A 129 -19.22 -2.37 4.63
CA PHE A 129 -18.25 -2.23 3.54
C PHE A 129 -18.74 -2.89 2.24
N ILE A 130 -19.49 -3.99 2.35
CA ILE A 130 -20.04 -4.74 1.22
C ILE A 130 -21.44 -4.23 0.88
N SER A 131 -22.29 -4.05 1.90
CA SER A 131 -23.72 -3.79 1.71
C SER A 131 -24.05 -2.33 1.41
N GLN A 132 -23.20 -1.39 1.81
CA GLN A 132 -23.43 0.03 1.56
C GLN A 132 -22.61 0.51 0.37
N ARG A 133 -23.26 1.30 -0.48
CA ARG A 133 -22.58 2.01 -1.57
C ARG A 133 -21.54 2.96 -0.95
N PRO A 134 -20.31 3.02 -1.48
CA PRO A 134 -19.32 3.99 -1.03
C PRO A 134 -19.86 5.42 -1.14
N HIS A 135 -19.59 6.23 -0.12
CA HIS A 135 -19.88 7.66 -0.13
C HIS A 135 -18.79 8.43 -0.86
N GLU A 136 -19.17 9.59 -1.39
CA GLU A 136 -18.23 10.59 -1.86
C GLU A 136 -17.23 10.98 -0.77
N ARG A 137 -16.03 11.30 -1.21
CA ARG A 137 -14.93 11.76 -0.37
C ARG A 137 -14.53 13.16 -0.79
N THR A 138 -14.10 13.97 0.15
CA THR A 138 -13.42 15.22 -0.20
C THR A 138 -12.12 14.86 -0.92
N ILE A 139 -11.95 15.40 -2.13
CA ILE A 139 -10.72 15.24 -2.91
C ILE A 139 -9.84 16.45 -2.61
N HIS A 140 -8.70 16.19 -1.99
CA HIS A 140 -7.68 17.19 -1.70
C HIS A 140 -6.66 17.17 -2.82
N ASN A 141 -6.43 18.32 -3.45
CA ASN A 141 -5.47 18.44 -4.54
C ASN A 141 -4.10 18.81 -3.96
N SER A 142 -3.08 18.04 -4.33
CA SER A 142 -1.73 18.42 -3.99
C SER A 142 -1.20 19.54 -4.90
N ASN A 143 -0.53 20.50 -4.28
CA ASN A 143 0.17 21.59 -4.96
C ASN A 143 1.69 21.40 -4.98
N ASN A 144 2.22 20.26 -4.50
CA ASN A 144 3.65 19.99 -4.50
C ASN A 144 3.98 18.50 -4.64
N GLU A 145 5.24 18.21 -4.94
CA GLU A 145 5.72 16.83 -5.12
C GLU A 145 5.89 16.06 -3.81
N TYR A 146 5.85 16.71 -2.63
CA TYR A 146 6.24 16.08 -1.37
C TYR A 146 5.11 15.31 -0.69
N HIS A 147 3.88 15.77 -0.89
CA HIS A 147 2.70 15.24 -0.20
C HIS A 147 1.55 15.09 -1.16
N ASP A 148 0.87 13.95 -1.15
CA ASP A 148 -0.29 13.70 -2.00
C ASP A 148 -1.14 12.56 -1.44
N TYR A 149 -2.39 12.49 -1.88
CA TYR A 149 -3.27 11.36 -1.64
C TYR A 149 -3.97 11.03 -2.96
N CYS A 150 -3.40 10.07 -3.68
CA CYS A 150 -3.87 9.73 -5.01
C CYS A 150 -4.52 8.35 -5.05
N TYR A 151 -5.39 8.17 -6.05
CA TYR A 151 -6.05 6.90 -6.33
C TYR A 151 -5.69 6.43 -7.73
N TYR A 152 -5.46 5.13 -7.87
CA TYR A 152 -5.30 4.49 -9.17
C TYR A 152 -6.33 3.41 -9.36
N GLY A 153 -6.73 3.25 -10.61
CA GLY A 153 -7.66 2.23 -11.07
C GLY A 153 -7.06 1.37 -12.18
N VAL A 154 -7.50 0.12 -12.26
CA VAL A 154 -7.28 -0.75 -13.42
C VAL A 154 -8.59 -0.90 -14.17
N PHE A 155 -8.56 -0.62 -15.47
CA PHE A 155 -9.71 -0.66 -16.37
C PHE A 155 -9.61 -1.84 -17.32
N ASP A 156 -10.74 -2.46 -17.63
CA ASP A 156 -10.84 -3.46 -18.70
C ASP A 156 -11.04 -2.81 -20.08
N GLU A 157 -11.13 -3.64 -21.12
CA GLU A 157 -11.35 -3.18 -22.51
C GLU A 157 -12.64 -2.36 -22.71
N ASN A 158 -13.62 -2.53 -21.81
CA ASN A 158 -14.89 -1.80 -21.83
C ASN A 158 -14.86 -0.54 -20.95
N GLN A 159 -13.67 -0.12 -20.50
CA GLN A 159 -13.48 1.02 -19.60
C GLN A 159 -14.18 0.88 -18.24
N LYS A 160 -14.45 -0.37 -17.81
CA LYS A 160 -14.97 -0.64 -16.48
C LYS A 160 -13.83 -0.74 -15.47
N LEU A 161 -13.95 -0.07 -14.33
CA LEU A 161 -12.97 -0.19 -13.25
C LEU A 161 -13.09 -1.57 -12.58
N VAL A 162 -12.00 -2.33 -12.56
CA VAL A 162 -11.94 -3.70 -12.02
C VAL A 162 -10.98 -3.88 -10.85
N ALA A 163 -10.12 -2.92 -10.58
CA ALA A 163 -9.31 -2.86 -9.36
C ALA A 163 -8.99 -1.40 -9.02
N TYR A 164 -8.79 -1.09 -7.74
CA TYR A 164 -8.39 0.25 -7.32
C TYR A 164 -7.54 0.22 -6.05
N ALA A 165 -6.73 1.26 -5.87
CA ALA A 165 -5.94 1.48 -4.67
C ALA A 165 -5.81 2.96 -4.34
N GLY A 166 -5.65 3.25 -3.05
CA GLY A 166 -5.29 4.57 -2.53
C GLY A 166 -3.87 4.58 -2.01
N PHE A 167 -3.18 5.70 -2.22
CA PHE A 167 -1.78 5.91 -1.89
C PHE A 167 -1.61 7.22 -1.11
N LEU A 168 -1.02 7.13 0.07
CA LEU A 168 -0.54 8.29 0.82
C LEU A 168 0.92 8.54 0.45
N ILE A 169 1.22 9.74 -0.04
CA ILE A 169 2.58 10.22 -0.27
C ILE A 169 2.87 11.22 0.86
N ALA A 170 3.93 10.97 1.62
CA ALA A 170 4.38 11.82 2.72
C ALA A 170 5.92 11.83 2.75
N GLY A 171 6.51 12.86 2.17
CA GLY A 171 7.95 12.99 2.02
C GLY A 171 8.54 11.80 1.26
N GLN A 172 9.40 11.04 1.93
CA GLN A 172 10.08 9.87 1.36
C GLN A 172 9.21 8.60 1.27
N LEU A 173 8.01 8.63 1.86
CA LEU A 173 7.10 7.50 1.94
C LEU A 173 6.04 7.56 0.84
N CYS A 174 5.85 6.43 0.15
CA CYS A 174 4.60 6.10 -0.54
C CYS A 174 3.97 4.90 0.17
N MET A 175 2.82 5.09 0.81
CA MET A 175 2.09 4.04 1.53
C MET A 175 0.89 3.57 0.72
N LEU A 176 0.92 2.30 0.31
CA LEU A 176 -0.24 1.60 -0.22
C LEU A 176 -1.22 1.31 0.92
N GLU A 177 -2.32 2.08 0.99
CA GLU A 177 -3.25 2.00 2.10
C GLU A 177 -4.31 0.91 1.90
N HIS A 178 -5.14 1.08 0.88
CA HIS A 178 -6.23 0.17 0.59
C HIS A 178 -6.14 -0.26 -0.86
N ILE A 179 -6.31 -1.56 -1.11
CA ILE A 179 -6.20 -2.15 -2.44
C ILE A 179 -7.19 -3.29 -2.63
N TYR A 180 -7.97 -3.19 -3.69
CA TYR A 180 -9.01 -4.16 -3.99
C TYR A 180 -9.07 -4.45 -5.49
N GLY A 181 -9.30 -5.71 -5.83
CA GLY A 181 -9.60 -6.15 -7.18
C GLY A 181 -10.89 -6.96 -7.21
N HIS A 182 -11.61 -6.88 -8.32
CA HIS A 182 -12.80 -7.67 -8.58
C HIS A 182 -12.45 -9.16 -8.61
N ALA A 183 -13.25 -9.98 -7.94
CA ALA A 183 -12.93 -11.39 -7.71
C ALA A 183 -12.76 -12.19 -9.00
N ASP A 184 -13.62 -11.93 -9.99
CA ASP A 184 -13.66 -12.67 -11.26
C ASP A 184 -12.38 -12.53 -12.09
N VAL A 185 -11.74 -11.36 -12.01
CA VAL A 185 -10.55 -11.00 -12.80
C VAL A 185 -9.27 -10.92 -11.97
N GLN A 186 -9.34 -11.16 -10.65
CA GLN A 186 -8.16 -11.12 -9.77
C GLN A 186 -7.05 -12.08 -10.24
N LYS A 187 -7.43 -13.25 -10.78
CA LYS A 187 -6.52 -14.26 -11.35
C LYS A 187 -5.84 -13.83 -12.66
N LEU A 188 -6.26 -12.71 -13.25
CA LEU A 188 -5.70 -12.17 -14.50
C LEU A 188 -4.52 -11.23 -14.25
N GLY A 189 -4.28 -10.83 -12.99
CA GLY A 189 -3.11 -10.06 -12.61
C GLY A 189 -3.35 -8.57 -12.38
N VAL A 190 -4.63 -8.13 -12.34
CA VAL A 190 -5.01 -6.73 -12.16
C VAL A 190 -4.43 -6.08 -10.90
N VAL A 191 -4.35 -6.80 -9.77
CA VAL A 191 -3.78 -6.26 -8.53
C VAL A 191 -2.25 -6.10 -8.61
N PRO A 192 -1.48 -7.11 -9.07
CA PRO A 192 -0.06 -6.90 -9.39
C PRO A 192 0.19 -5.74 -10.36
N GLN A 193 -0.62 -5.62 -11.41
CA GLN A 193 -0.50 -4.52 -12.38
C GLN A 193 -0.68 -3.16 -11.71
N LEU A 194 -1.78 -2.99 -10.97
CA LEU A 194 -2.07 -1.78 -10.21
C LEU A 194 -0.90 -1.34 -9.32
N ILE A 195 -0.30 -2.26 -8.56
CA ILE A 195 0.81 -1.95 -7.64
C ILE A 195 2.06 -1.49 -8.39
N ILE A 196 2.33 -2.08 -9.56
CA ILE A 196 3.54 -1.82 -10.35
C ILE A 196 3.40 -0.49 -11.09
N ASP A 197 2.33 -0.33 -11.86
CA ASP A 197 2.11 0.85 -12.70
C ASP A 197 1.92 2.10 -11.83
N ALA A 198 1.13 2.01 -10.75
CA ALA A 198 0.94 3.13 -9.84
C ALA A 198 2.26 3.54 -9.20
N TYR A 199 3.11 2.60 -8.80
CA TYR A 199 4.42 2.95 -8.23
C TYR A 199 5.31 3.67 -9.24
N GLN A 200 5.38 3.18 -10.48
CA GLN A 200 6.16 3.82 -11.54
C GLN A 200 5.72 5.26 -11.74
N ASP A 201 4.42 5.50 -11.97
CA ASP A 201 3.87 6.85 -12.16
C ASP A 201 4.05 7.74 -10.92
N ILE A 202 3.83 7.20 -9.71
CA ILE A 202 4.06 7.94 -8.45
C ILE A 202 5.52 8.38 -8.35
N THR A 203 6.49 7.51 -8.61
CA THR A 203 7.91 7.87 -8.47
C THR A 203 8.40 8.84 -9.55
N GLU A 204 7.72 8.91 -10.69
CA GLU A 204 7.98 9.94 -11.70
C GLU A 204 7.48 11.31 -11.23
N ARG A 205 6.32 11.36 -10.55
CA ARG A 205 5.72 12.61 -10.03
C ARG A 205 6.25 13.04 -8.66
N HIS A 206 6.79 12.11 -7.88
CA HIS A 206 7.25 12.30 -6.51
C HIS A 206 8.67 11.71 -6.34
N PRO A 207 9.69 12.35 -6.92
CA PRO A 207 11.04 11.79 -7.05
C PRO A 207 11.77 11.59 -5.71
N GLN A 208 11.31 12.22 -4.64
CA GLN A 208 11.84 12.04 -3.28
C GLN A 208 11.34 10.75 -2.60
N VAL A 209 10.35 10.07 -3.16
CA VAL A 209 9.85 8.78 -2.63
C VAL A 209 10.93 7.71 -2.78
N ASN A 210 11.45 7.24 -1.64
CA ASN A 210 12.47 6.19 -1.56
C ASN A 210 11.92 4.88 -0.96
N PHE A 211 10.75 4.96 -0.31
CA PHE A 211 10.17 3.83 0.41
C PHE A 211 8.74 3.60 -0.04
N TYR A 212 8.52 2.46 -0.70
CA TYR A 212 7.18 1.98 -1.01
C TYR A 212 6.74 1.00 0.07
N ALA A 213 5.70 1.36 0.80
CA ALA A 213 5.21 0.62 1.94
C ALA A 213 3.87 -0.05 1.65
N TYR A 214 3.68 -1.24 2.21
CA TYR A 214 2.40 -1.95 2.18
C TYR A 214 2.02 -2.46 3.57
N GLY A 215 1.83 -1.55 4.53
CA GLY A 215 1.44 -1.83 5.90
C GLY A 215 2.36 -2.82 6.63
N SER A 216 1.84 -3.53 7.64
CA SER A 216 2.64 -4.48 8.41
C SER A 216 2.78 -5.86 7.75
N PHE A 217 4.00 -6.40 7.76
CA PHE A 217 4.33 -7.77 7.41
C PHE A 217 3.93 -8.75 8.51
N PHE A 218 4.01 -8.31 9.77
CA PHE A 218 3.55 -9.08 10.92
C PHE A 218 2.02 -8.94 11.07
N GLY A 219 1.36 -9.97 11.60
CA GLY A 219 -0.11 -10.03 11.64
C GLY A 219 -0.80 -10.36 10.30
N ALA A 220 -0.12 -10.20 9.17
CA ALA A 220 -0.60 -10.65 7.86
C ALA A 220 -0.80 -12.19 7.80
N SER A 221 -1.80 -12.63 7.04
CA SER A 221 -1.99 -14.05 6.71
C SER A 221 -0.80 -14.59 5.90
N ASP A 222 -0.60 -15.90 5.89
CA ASP A 222 0.51 -16.50 5.14
C ASP A 222 0.41 -16.24 3.63
N ASN A 223 -0.82 -16.21 3.09
CA ASN A 223 -1.07 -15.84 1.70
C ASN A 223 -0.70 -14.37 1.43
N LEU A 224 -1.04 -13.45 2.34
CA LEU A 224 -0.69 -12.05 2.20
C LEU A 224 0.83 -11.83 2.33
N LYS A 225 1.50 -12.53 3.24
CA LYS A 225 2.97 -12.48 3.36
C LYS A 225 3.65 -12.99 2.09
N ARG A 226 3.15 -14.08 1.50
CA ARG A 226 3.65 -14.59 0.21
C ARG A 226 3.43 -13.58 -0.89
N PHE A 227 2.26 -12.94 -0.94
CA PHE A 227 1.98 -11.88 -1.90
C PHE A 227 2.93 -10.68 -1.74
N LYS A 228 3.13 -10.18 -0.51
CA LYS A 228 4.07 -9.08 -0.22
C LYS A 228 5.49 -9.39 -0.67
N LYS A 229 6.00 -10.58 -0.32
CA LYS A 229 7.33 -11.06 -0.77
C LYS A 229 7.43 -11.14 -2.29
N LYS A 230 6.41 -11.70 -2.93
CA LYS A 230 6.29 -11.81 -4.38
C LYS A 230 6.39 -10.44 -5.07
N MET A 231 5.81 -9.41 -4.45
CA MET A 231 5.87 -8.02 -4.90
C MET A 231 7.12 -7.27 -4.37
N GLY A 232 8.14 -7.95 -3.86
CA GLY A 232 9.41 -7.32 -3.45
C GLY A 232 9.40 -6.67 -2.07
N PHE A 233 8.25 -6.60 -1.37
CA PHE A 233 8.19 -6.04 -0.02
C PHE A 233 8.82 -6.99 1.01
N LYS A 234 9.78 -6.46 1.76
CA LYS A 234 10.48 -7.14 2.85
C LYS A 234 10.15 -6.46 4.18
N PRO A 235 10.21 -7.17 5.32
CA PRO A 235 9.99 -6.56 6.61
C PRO A 235 11.20 -5.71 7.03
N TYR A 236 10.96 -4.47 7.44
CA TYR A 236 11.96 -3.54 7.98
C TYR A 236 11.58 -3.03 9.37
N ARG A 237 12.60 -2.65 10.12
CA ARG A 237 12.45 -1.79 11.29
C ARG A 237 12.53 -0.34 10.81
N VAL A 238 11.54 0.47 11.15
CA VAL A 238 11.44 1.85 10.69
C VAL A 238 11.60 2.81 11.86
N ASP A 239 12.46 3.79 11.64
CA ASP A 239 12.56 5.00 12.44
C ASP A 239 11.87 6.15 11.69
N TRP A 240 10.76 6.66 12.25
CA TRP A 240 9.93 7.68 11.61
C TRP A 240 10.39 9.07 12.03
N GLN A 241 10.58 9.97 11.05
CA GLN A 241 10.98 11.36 11.25
C GLN A 241 9.92 12.31 10.66
N LEU A 242 9.77 13.49 11.26
CA LEU A 242 8.76 14.50 10.91
C LEU A 242 9.42 15.84 10.51
N ASN A 243 10.61 15.80 9.90
CA ASN A 243 11.40 17.03 9.73
C ASN A 243 10.67 18.06 8.86
#